data_AF-A0A1E4I671-F1
#
_entry.id   AF-A0A1E4I671-F1
#
_cell.length_a   1.000
_cell.length_b   1.000
_cell.length_c   1.000
_cell.angle_alpha   90.00
_cell.angle_beta   90.00
_cell.angle_gamma   90.00
#
_symmetry.space_group_name_H-M   'P 1'
#
loop_
_entity.id
_entity.type
_entity.pdbx_description
1 polymer ?
#
loop_
_entity_poly.entity_id
_entity_poly.type
_entity_poly.pdbx_seq_one_letter_code
_entity_poly.pdbx_strand_id
1 'polypeptide(L)'
;MFTLTDPSAWSGVRYGVGLSLLLCASFLNAHAAQPATAVWFPDAPTFRHYAWTDPPCSGCSTLDPQPTWIRMAQLAGLSEVHFKRAPDDSEGDAYSLAPNVIVLSPSAQKLPSCQLAFVIGHEIVHIAQRHFDEDCG
;
A
#
# COMPACT_ATOMS: atom_id res chain seq x y z
N MET A 1 -53.39 54.93 4.25
CA MET A 1 -53.20 53.49 4.51
C MET A 1 -52.41 52.96 3.33
N PHE A 2 -51.10 52.73 3.49
CA PHE A 2 -50.22 52.23 2.43
C PHE A 2 -49.86 50.79 2.76
N THR A 3 -50.25 49.86 1.88
CA THR A 3 -49.85 48.45 1.94
C THR A 3 -48.55 48.29 1.17
N LEU A 4 -47.50 47.87 1.88
CA LEU A 4 -46.18 47.58 1.32
C LEU A 4 -46.16 46.08 0.98
N THR A 5 -46.36 45.73 -0.29
CA THR A 5 -46.12 44.36 -0.76
C THR A 5 -44.65 44.20 -1.09
N ASP A 6 -43.92 43.54 -0.19
CA ASP A 6 -42.53 43.12 -0.37
C ASP A 6 -42.46 41.95 -1.37
N PRO A 7 -41.85 42.10 -2.56
CA PRO A 7 -41.76 41.02 -3.55
C PRO A 7 -40.48 40.17 -3.36
N SER A 8 -39.69 40.37 -2.30
CA SER A 8 -38.33 39.83 -2.20
C SER A 8 -38.21 38.32 -1.92
N ALA A 9 -39.30 37.65 -1.53
CA ALA A 9 -39.25 36.24 -1.09
C ALA A 9 -39.12 35.22 -2.23
N TRP A 10 -39.49 35.55 -3.48
CA TRP A 10 -39.48 34.59 -4.60
C TRP A 10 -38.14 34.48 -5.32
N SER A 11 -37.29 35.48 -5.21
CA SER A 11 -35.93 35.47 -5.78
C SER A 11 -35.01 34.50 -5.02
N GLY A 12 -35.06 34.44 -3.69
CA GLY A 12 -34.14 33.64 -2.87
C GLY A 12 -34.29 32.12 -3.06
N VAL A 13 -35.52 31.63 -3.24
CA VAL A 13 -35.81 30.20 -3.40
C VAL A 13 -35.24 29.66 -4.72
N ARG A 14 -35.27 30.45 -5.79
CA ARG A 14 -34.76 30.04 -7.11
C ARG A 14 -33.23 29.89 -7.12
N TYR A 15 -32.52 30.78 -6.43
CA TYR A 15 -31.06 30.67 -6.30
C TYR A 15 -30.64 29.52 -5.38
N GLY A 16 -31.38 29.28 -4.29
CA GLY A 16 -31.10 28.16 -3.36
C GLY A 16 -31.23 26.78 -4.02
N VAL A 17 -32.31 26.56 -4.78
CA VAL A 17 -32.52 25.29 -5.50
C VAL A 17 -31.48 25.09 -6.61
N GLY A 18 -31.12 26.16 -7.33
CA GLY A 18 -30.06 26.11 -8.34
C GLY A 18 -28.69 25.75 -7.76
N LEU A 19 -28.34 26.32 -6.59
CA LEU A 19 -27.06 26.03 -5.92
C LEU A 19 -27.00 24.59 -5.39
N SER A 20 -28.09 24.09 -4.82
CA SER A 20 -28.17 22.70 -4.34
C SER A 20 -28.10 21.68 -5.47
N LEU A 21 -28.69 21.97 -6.64
CA LEU A 21 -28.58 21.11 -7.82
C LEU A 21 -27.15 21.08 -8.39
N LEU A 22 -26.46 22.23 -8.42
CA LEU A 22 -25.06 22.31 -8.86
C LEU A 22 -24.11 21.53 -7.92
N LEU A 23 -24.35 21.60 -6.61
CA LEU A 23 -23.57 20.84 -5.63
C LEU A 23 -23.82 19.32 -5.73
N CYS A 24 -25.06 18.86 -5.91
CA CYS A 24 -25.31 17.43 -6.11
C CYS A 24 -24.71 16.90 -7.43
N ALA A 25 -24.67 17.72 -8.48
CA ALA A 25 -24.05 17.34 -9.75
C ALA A 25 -22.52 17.22 -9.67
N SER A 26 -21.84 18.00 -8.81
CA SER A 26 -20.39 17.87 -8.62
C SER A 26 -20.01 16.63 -7.81
N PHE A 27 -20.85 16.19 -6.86
CA PHE A 27 -20.61 14.93 -6.13
C PHE A 27 -20.89 13.67 -6.97
N LEU A 28 -21.86 13.71 -7.88
CA LEU A 28 -22.16 12.59 -8.80
C LEU A 28 -21.13 12.46 -9.93
N ASN A 29 -20.45 13.54 -10.31
CA ASN A 29 -19.37 13.53 -11.32
C ASN A 29 -17.96 13.37 -10.71
N ALA A 30 -17.86 13.02 -9.42
CA ALA A 30 -16.59 12.62 -8.81
C ALA A 30 -16.15 11.19 -9.18
N HIS A 31 -16.71 10.62 -10.25
CA HIS A 31 -16.00 9.61 -11.02
C HIS A 31 -14.77 10.30 -11.59
N ALA A 32 -13.62 10.02 -10.99
CA ALA A 32 -12.31 10.42 -11.48
C ALA A 32 -12.30 10.29 -13.01
N ALA A 33 -12.26 11.44 -13.69
CA ALA A 33 -12.08 11.45 -15.12
C ALA A 33 -10.85 10.59 -15.40
N GLN A 34 -11.01 9.52 -16.17
CA GLN A 34 -9.88 8.70 -16.56
C GLN A 34 -8.86 9.65 -17.20
N PRO A 35 -7.59 9.66 -16.72
CA PRO A 35 -6.61 10.57 -17.26
C PRO A 35 -6.58 10.38 -18.77
N ALA A 36 -6.82 11.48 -19.50
CA ALA A 36 -6.71 11.45 -20.95
C ALA A 36 -5.29 10.96 -21.27
N THR A 37 -5.20 9.87 -22.05
CA THR A 37 -3.94 9.38 -22.60
C THR A 37 -3.42 10.42 -23.58
N ALA A 38 -2.79 11.46 -23.04
CA ALA A 38 -2.05 12.41 -23.81
C ALA A 38 -1.00 11.62 -24.61
N VAL A 39 -1.05 11.73 -25.94
CA VAL A 39 -0.13 11.02 -26.88
C VAL A 39 1.35 11.29 -26.57
N TRP A 40 1.64 12.35 -25.82
CA TRP A 40 2.98 12.76 -25.40
C TRP A 40 3.36 12.30 -23.98
N PHE A 41 2.43 11.76 -23.20
CA PHE A 41 2.72 11.22 -21.88
C PHE A 41 3.21 9.78 -22.07
N PRO A 42 4.40 9.42 -21.54
CA PRO A 42 4.87 8.05 -21.65
C PRO A 42 3.83 7.11 -21.04
N ASP A 43 3.56 6.00 -21.74
CA ASP A 43 2.71 4.95 -21.20
C ASP A 43 3.21 4.57 -19.81
N ALA A 44 2.28 4.27 -18.90
CA ALA A 44 2.65 3.74 -17.60
C ALA A 44 3.59 2.55 -17.84
N PRO A 45 4.76 2.49 -17.17
CA PRO A 45 5.71 1.41 -17.38
C PRO A 45 5.00 0.08 -17.21
N THR A 46 5.05 -0.76 -18.25
CA THR A 46 4.53 -2.13 -18.17
C THR A 46 5.51 -2.96 -17.36
N PHE A 47 5.41 -2.90 -16.03
CA PHE A 47 6.11 -3.84 -15.17
C PHE A 47 5.56 -5.24 -15.44
N ARG A 48 6.42 -6.19 -15.84
CA ARG A 48 6.02 -7.59 -15.84
C ARG A 48 5.83 -8.01 -14.39
N HIS A 49 4.58 -8.21 -14.00
CA HIS A 49 4.29 -8.82 -12.71
C HIS A 49 4.51 -10.32 -12.84
N TYR A 50 5.61 -10.82 -12.26
CA TYR A 50 5.83 -12.25 -12.15
C TYR A 50 4.88 -12.83 -11.09
N ALA A 51 4.24 -13.95 -11.42
CA ALA A 51 3.49 -14.74 -10.44
C ALA A 51 4.51 -15.60 -9.68
N TRP A 52 4.87 -15.14 -8.49
CA TRP A 52 5.81 -15.85 -7.61
C TRP A 52 5.18 -17.15 -7.11
N THR A 53 5.87 -18.26 -7.33
CA THR A 53 5.59 -19.51 -6.61
C THR A 53 6.47 -19.51 -5.38
N ASP A 54 5.90 -19.76 -4.19
CA ASP A 54 6.63 -19.79 -2.92
C ASP A 54 7.88 -20.67 -3.05
N PRO A 55 9.09 -20.10 -3.08
CA PRO A 55 10.30 -20.90 -3.08
C PRO A 55 10.32 -21.69 -1.77
N PRO A 56 10.49 -23.02 -1.81
CA PRO A 56 10.56 -23.79 -0.59
C PRO A 56 11.85 -23.42 0.16
N CYS A 57 11.72 -22.77 1.31
CA CYS A 57 12.80 -22.76 2.30
C CYS A 57 12.84 -24.13 2.99
N SER A 58 13.76 -24.99 2.57
CA SER A 58 13.92 -26.32 3.14
C SER A 58 14.27 -26.23 4.63
N GLY A 59 13.48 -26.89 5.48
CA GLY A 59 13.70 -26.89 6.92
C GLY A 59 13.29 -25.61 7.66
N CYS A 60 12.72 -24.61 6.96
CA CYS A 60 12.17 -23.44 7.63
C CYS A 60 10.92 -23.78 8.44
N SER A 61 10.77 -23.17 9.61
CA SER A 61 9.54 -23.20 10.40
C SER A 61 8.83 -21.84 10.41
N THR A 62 7.51 -21.82 10.59
CA THR A 62 6.77 -20.57 10.80
C THR A 62 7.28 -19.84 12.05
N LEU A 63 7.35 -18.52 11.97
CA LEU A 63 7.70 -17.63 13.08
C LEU A 63 6.55 -16.65 13.33
N ASP A 64 6.13 -16.54 14.58
CA ASP A 64 5.09 -15.57 14.96
C ASP A 64 5.67 -14.15 14.94
N PRO A 65 5.10 -13.23 14.14
CA PRO A 65 5.63 -11.89 14.05
C PRO A 65 5.31 -11.06 15.29
N GLN A 66 6.27 -10.23 15.70
CA GLN A 66 5.99 -9.19 16.68
C GLN A 66 5.07 -8.11 16.08
N PRO A 67 4.20 -7.48 16.89
CA PRO A 67 3.32 -6.40 16.40
C PRO A 67 4.05 -5.27 15.68
N THR A 68 5.27 -4.95 16.12
CA THR A 68 6.13 -3.94 15.49
C THR A 68 6.46 -4.31 14.04
N TRP A 69 6.75 -5.59 13.76
CA TRP A 69 7.10 -6.04 12.41
C TRP A 69 5.90 -5.96 11.47
N ILE A 70 4.72 -6.35 11.95
CA ILE A 70 3.46 -6.21 11.20
C ILE A 70 3.22 -4.74 10.86
N ARG A 71 3.40 -3.84 11.84
CA ARG A 71 3.23 -2.40 11.63
C ARG A 71 4.22 -1.86 10.60
N MET A 72 5.47 -2.31 10.62
CA MET A 72 6.48 -1.91 9.64
C MET A 72 6.09 -2.36 8.22
N ALA A 73 5.61 -3.59 8.06
CA ALA A 73 5.14 -4.09 6.78
C ALA A 73 3.96 -3.27 6.24
N GLN A 74 2.99 -2.97 7.11
CA GLN A 74 1.84 -2.12 6.76
C GLN A 74 2.27 -0.70 6.33
N LEU A 75 3.22 -0.10 7.03
CA LEU A 75 3.77 1.22 6.66
C LEU A 75 4.50 1.19 5.31
N ALA A 76 5.07 0.04 4.93
CA ALA A 76 5.68 -0.20 3.63
C ALA A 76 4.65 -0.56 2.53
N GLY A 77 3.35 -0.58 2.85
CA GLY A 77 2.29 -0.93 1.89
C GLY A 77 2.16 -2.42 1.60
N LEU A 78 2.77 -3.29 2.43
CA LEU A 78 2.68 -4.74 2.29
C LEU A 78 1.52 -5.32 3.11
N SER A 79 0.81 -6.27 2.51
CA SER A 79 -0.15 -7.13 3.19
C SER A 79 0.32 -8.58 3.17
N GLU A 80 -0.10 -9.37 4.16
CA GLU A 80 0.17 -10.81 4.20
C GLU A 80 1.67 -11.18 4.21
N VAL A 81 2.47 -10.43 4.97
CA VAL A 81 3.88 -10.78 5.18
C VAL A 81 3.99 -11.98 6.13
N HIS A 82 4.66 -13.03 5.66
CA HIS A 82 4.93 -14.24 6.41
C HIS A 82 6.34 -14.22 6.96
N PHE A 83 6.50 -14.63 8.23
CA PHE A 83 7.80 -14.72 8.87
C PHE A 83 8.16 -16.18 9.10
N LYS A 84 9.38 -16.55 8.75
CA LYS A 84 9.91 -17.91 8.92
C LYS A 84 11.24 -17.87 9.67
N ARG A 85 11.57 -18.96 10.34
CA ARG A 85 12.88 -19.21 10.94
C ARG A 85 13.63 -20.21 10.07
N ALA A 86 14.85 -19.87 9.67
CA ALA A 86 15.77 -20.76 8.96
C ALA A 86 16.26 -21.90 9.87
N PRO A 87 16.66 -23.06 9.30
CA PRO A 87 17.22 -24.16 10.08
C PRO A 87 18.56 -23.81 10.75
N ASP A 88 19.34 -22.93 10.14
CA ASP A 88 20.66 -22.50 10.60
C ASP A 88 20.97 -21.06 10.15
N ASP A 89 22.22 -20.61 10.33
CA ASP A 89 22.70 -19.26 10.02
C ASP A 89 23.43 -19.18 8.66
N SER A 90 23.31 -20.20 7.79
CA SER A 90 24.12 -20.30 6.55
C SER A 90 23.83 -19.23 5.50
N GLU A 91 22.59 -18.72 5.46
CA GLU A 91 22.11 -17.69 4.52
C GLU A 91 22.20 -16.26 5.11
N GLY A 92 22.94 -16.08 6.20
CA GLY A 92 23.06 -14.78 6.90
C GLY A 92 21.97 -14.55 7.95
N ASP A 93 21.85 -13.30 8.43
CA ASP A 93 20.95 -12.95 9.54
C ASP A 93 19.47 -12.99 9.14
N ALA A 94 19.17 -12.48 7.95
CA ALA A 94 17.84 -12.48 7.39
C ALA A 94 17.91 -12.41 5.87
N TYR A 95 16.85 -12.86 5.22
CA TYR A 95 16.66 -12.69 3.79
C TYR A 95 15.16 -12.68 3.46
N SER A 96 14.81 -12.02 2.37
CA SER A 96 13.45 -11.96 1.86
C SER A 96 13.28 -12.92 0.69
N LEU A 97 12.08 -13.48 0.57
CA LEU A 97 11.64 -14.30 -0.56
C LEU A 97 10.30 -13.77 -1.05
N ALA A 98 10.10 -13.87 -2.36
CA ALA A 98 8.81 -13.57 -2.95
C ALA A 98 7.75 -14.64 -2.56
N PRO A 99 6.46 -14.28 -2.52
CA PRO A 99 5.93 -12.93 -2.75
C PRO A 99 6.09 -11.99 -1.54
N ASN A 100 5.98 -12.48 -0.31
CA ASN A 100 6.01 -11.65 0.91
C ASN A 100 6.54 -12.46 2.12
N VAL A 101 7.69 -13.11 1.99
CA VAL A 101 8.25 -13.93 3.07
C VAL A 101 9.55 -13.31 3.57
N ILE A 102 9.69 -13.16 4.89
CA ILE A 102 10.95 -12.80 5.54
C ILE A 102 11.41 -14.00 6.34
N VAL A 103 12.64 -14.45 6.09
CA VAL A 103 13.27 -15.53 6.82
C VAL A 103 14.32 -14.95 7.77
N LEU A 104 14.30 -15.39 9.01
CA LEU A 104 15.28 -15.03 10.04
C LEU A 104 16.12 -16.24 10.44
N SER A 105 17.42 -16.03 10.60
CA SER A 105 18.30 -17.03 11.19
C SER A 105 18.05 -17.19 12.70
N PRO A 106 18.44 -18.33 13.30
CA PRO A 106 18.38 -18.52 14.73
C PRO A 106 19.21 -17.50 15.53
N SER A 107 20.34 -17.04 14.99
CA SER A 107 21.19 -16.03 15.63
C SER A 107 20.58 -14.62 15.58
N ALA A 108 19.99 -14.21 14.45
CA ALA A 108 19.38 -12.90 14.28
C ALA A 108 18.23 -12.67 15.29
N GLN A 109 17.49 -13.72 15.63
CA GLN A 109 16.40 -13.65 16.62
C GLN A 109 16.86 -13.33 18.05
N LYS A 110 18.16 -13.43 18.32
CA LYS A 110 18.78 -13.09 19.60
C LYS A 110 19.29 -11.64 19.64
N LEU A 111 19.17 -10.90 18.52
CA LEU A 111 19.58 -9.50 18.46
C LEU A 111 18.73 -8.63 19.41
N PRO A 112 19.31 -7.55 19.95
CA PRO A 112 18.55 -6.51 20.62
C PRO A 112 17.40 -5.99 19.76
N SER A 113 16.28 -5.65 20.38
CA SER A 113 15.02 -5.35 19.67
C SER A 113 15.17 -4.28 18.57
N CYS A 114 15.97 -3.23 18.79
CA CYS A 114 16.20 -2.19 17.78
C CYS A 114 17.00 -2.70 16.57
N GLN A 115 18.00 -3.55 16.79
CA GLN A 115 18.80 -4.14 15.72
C GLN A 115 17.97 -5.16 14.93
N LEU A 116 17.19 -5.98 15.63
CA LEU A 116 16.27 -6.91 14.98
C LEU A 116 15.22 -6.16 14.15
N ALA A 117 14.64 -5.08 14.68
CA ALA A 117 13.72 -4.25 13.92
C ALA A 117 14.38 -3.64 12.67
N PHE A 118 15.64 -3.20 12.76
CA PHE A 118 16.39 -2.70 11.60
C PHE A 118 16.54 -3.77 10.51
N VAL A 119 16.99 -4.98 10.88
CA VAL A 119 17.13 -6.12 9.95
C VAL A 119 15.79 -6.47 9.29
N ILE A 120 14.72 -6.56 10.07
CA ILE A 120 13.36 -6.79 9.53
C ILE A 120 12.94 -5.68 8.57
N GLY A 121 13.20 -4.41 8.93
CA GLY A 121 12.89 -3.27 8.08
C GLY A 121 13.64 -3.28 6.75
N HIS A 122 14.90 -3.70 6.76
CA HIS A 122 15.71 -3.88 5.56
C HIS A 122 15.08 -4.89 4.59
N GLU A 123 14.68 -6.06 5.09
CA GLU A 123 14.02 -7.08 4.25
C GLU A 123 12.63 -6.67 3.77
N ILE A 124 11.87 -5.94 4.58
CA ILE A 124 10.57 -5.36 4.17
C ILE A 124 10.75 -4.44 2.95
N VAL A 125 11.81 -3.62 2.94
CA VAL A 125 12.09 -2.71 1.83
C VAL A 125 12.39 -3.49 0.55
N HIS A 126 13.16 -4.58 0.62
CA HIS A 126 13.42 -5.44 -0.53
C HIS A 126 12.14 -6.03 -1.15
N ILE A 127 11.21 -6.47 -0.31
CA ILE A 127 9.89 -6.95 -0.76
C ILE A 127 9.07 -5.81 -1.37
N ALA A 128 8.99 -4.66 -0.70
CA ALA A 128 8.19 -3.51 -1.15
C ALA A 128 8.69 -2.91 -2.46
N GLN A 129 10.00 -2.90 -2.67
CA GLN A 129 10.62 -2.48 -3.93
C GLN A 129 10.50 -3.54 -5.04
N ARG A 130 10.02 -4.75 -4.70
CA ARG A 130 9.92 -5.89 -5.61
C ARG A 130 11.26 -6.16 -6.31
N HIS A 131 12.39 -6.05 -5.61
CA HIS A 131 13.72 -6.30 -6.21
C HIS A 131 13.81 -7.67 -6.89
N PHE A 132 13.04 -8.66 -6.42
CA PHE A 132 12.94 -9.97 -7.07
C PHE A 132 12.49 -9.89 -8.54
N ASP A 133 11.62 -8.94 -8.93
CA ASP A 133 11.19 -8.80 -10.32
C ASP A 133 12.34 -8.39 -11.25
N GLU A 134 13.37 -7.72 -10.72
CA GLU A 134 14.55 -7.28 -11.47
C GLU A 134 15.54 -8.42 -11.72
N ASP A 135 15.61 -9.41 -10.81
CA ASP A 135 16.53 -10.55 -10.88
C ASP A 135 16.09 -11.64 -11.88
N CYS A 136 14.83 -11.62 -12.36
CA CYS A 136 14.29 -12.59 -13.32
C CYS A 136 14.47 -12.19 -14.80
N GLY A 137 15.36 -11.23 -15.09
CA GLY A 137 15.61 -10.67 -16.43
C GLY A 137 16.61 -11.42 -17.29
#